data_AF-A0A6L4ZJK7-F1
#
_entry.id   AF-A0A6L4ZJK7-F1
#
_cell.length_a   1.000
_cell.length_b   1.000
_cell.length_c   1.000
_cell.angle_alpha   90.00
_cell.angle_beta   90.00
_cell.angle_gamma   90.00
#
_symmetry.space_group_name_H-M   'P 1'
#
loop_
_entity.id
_entity.type
_entity.pdbx_description
1 polymer ?
#
loop_
_entity_poly.entity_id
_entity_poly.type
_entity_poly.pdbx_seq_one_letter_code
_entity_poly.pdbx_strand_id
1 'polypeptide(L)' 'QELRDRKVALFIDKLPEGVWEIRYEFRAETPGEFHALPVLGHAMYVPEIRCNSKEIRISIAEEKK' A
#
# COMPACT_ATOMS: atom_id res chain seq x y z
N GLN A 1 -11.89 0.16 -4.29
CA GLN A 1 -10.43 -0.05 -4.39
C GLN A 1 -10.09 -0.18 -5.87
N GLU A 2 -9.12 0.58 -6.35
CA GLU A 2 -8.61 0.41 -7.71
C GLU A 2 -7.28 -0.34 -7.62
N LEU A 3 -7.26 -1.58 -8.10
CA LEU A 3 -6.04 -2.38 -8.25
C LEU A 3 -5.41 -2.00 -9.59
N ARG A 4 -4.26 -1.33 -9.55
CA ARG A 4 -3.45 -1.08 -10.75
C ARG A 4 -2.22 -1.96 -10.68
N ASP A 5 -1.70 -2.38 -11.83
CA ASP A 5 -0.52 -3.25 -11.93
C ASP A 5 0.68 -2.74 -11.11
N ARG A 6 0.80 -1.42 -10.94
CA ARG A 6 1.94 -0.79 -10.26
C ARG A 6 1.65 -0.26 -8.85
N LYS A 7 0.38 -0.04 -8.49
CA LYS A 7 0.01 0.54 -7.17
C LYS A 7 -1.43 0.22 -6.81
N VAL A 8 -1.70 0.07 -5.52
CA VAL A 8 -3.05 -0.05 -4.98
C VAL A 8 -3.53 1.35 -4.55
N ALA A 9 -4.70 1.77 -5.04
CA ALA A 9 -5.34 3.01 -4.62
C ALA A 9 -6.66 2.72 -3.89
N LEU A 10 -6.79 3.30 -2.69
CA LEU A 10 -7.96 3.19 -1.83
C LEU A 10 -8.54 4.58 -1.62
N PHE A 11 -9.85 4.72 -1.86
CA PHE A 11 -10.59 5.96 -1.68
C PHE A 11 -11.64 5.73 -0.61
N ILE A 12 -11.72 6.65 0.35
CA ILE A 12 -12.64 6.60 1.49
C ILE A 12 -13.32 7.95 1.57
N ASP A 13 -14.66 7.97 1.52
CA ASP A 13 -15.43 9.21 1.52
C ASP A 13 -15.43 9.90 2.90
N LYS A 14 -15.46 9.10 3.97
CA LYS A 14 -15.47 9.59 5.36
C LYS A 14 -14.64 8.67 6.25
N LEU A 15 -13.68 9.26 6.96
CA LEU A 15 -12.87 8.58 7.96
C LEU A 15 -13.14 9.24 9.33
N PRO A 16 -14.00 8.65 10.18
CA PRO A 16 -14.21 9.14 11.54
C PRO A 16 -12.92 9.09 12.36
N GLU A 17 -12.88 9.84 13.46
CA GLU A 17 -11.80 9.73 14.43
C GLU A 17 -11.67 8.30 14.98
N GLY A 18 -10.43 7.85 15.17
CA GLY A 18 -10.13 6.50 15.66
C GLY A 18 -8.99 5.83 14.90
N VAL A 19 -8.82 4.54 15.17
CA VAL A 19 -7.82 3.69 14.52
C VAL A 19 -8.53 2.81 13.50
N TRP A 20 -8.03 2.83 12.28
CA TRP A 20 -8.57 2.07 11.16
C TRP A 20 -7.52 1.11 10.63
N GLU A 21 -7.97 -0.06 10.19
CA GLU A 21 -7.12 -1.09 9.58
C GLU A 21 -7.65 -1.41 8.19
N ILE A 22 -6.74 -1.49 7.20
CA ILE A 22 -7.05 -1.92 5.84
C ILE A 22 -6.19 -3.15 5.55
N ARG A 23 -6.84 -4.25 5.19
CA ARG A 23 -6.18 -5.50 4.78
C ARG A 23 -6.44 -5.73 3.30
N TYR A 24 -5.40 -6.13 2.58
CA TYR A 24 -5.50 -6.55 1.19
C TYR A 24 -4.55 -7.72 0.95
N GLU A 25 -4.91 -8.58 0.01
CA GLU A 25 -4.09 -9.71 -0.41
C GLU A 25 -3.33 -9.38 -1.69
N PHE A 26 -2.11 -9.88 -1.81
CA PHE A 26 -1.25 -9.76 -2.98
C PHE A 26 -0.56 -11.09 -3.23
N ARG A 27 -0.36 -11.45 -4.50
CA ARG A 27 0.37 -12.64 -4.91
C ARG A 27 1.75 -12.25 -5.44
N ALA A 28 2.79 -12.85 -4.85
CA ALA A 28 4.14 -12.77 -5.38
C ALA A 28 4.23 -13.53 -6.73
N GLU A 29 4.63 -12.84 -7.80
CA GLU A 29 4.73 -13.44 -9.14
C GLU A 29 6.17 -13.68 -9.59
N THR A 30 7.05 -12.68 -9.45
CA THR A 30 8.44 -12.75 -9.91
C THR A 30 9.39 -12.84 -8.71
N PRO A 31 10.30 -13.83 -8.65
CA PRO A 31 11.33 -13.92 -7.62
C PRO A 31 12.31 -12.75 -7.65
N GLY A 32 12.80 -12.31 -6.49
CA GLY A 32 13.76 -11.22 -6.40
C GLY A 32 13.63 -10.36 -5.13
N GLU A 33 14.46 -9.33 -5.04
CA GLU A 33 14.40 -8.31 -3.99
C GLU A 33 13.68 -7.06 -4.50
N PHE A 34 12.69 -6.60 -3.74
CA PHE A 34 11.84 -5.48 -4.13
C PHE A 34 11.76 -4.44 -3.02
N HIS A 35 11.73 -3.18 -3.46
CA HIS A 35 11.45 -2.02 -2.64
C HIS A 35 9.96 -1.71 -2.71
N ALA A 36 9.23 -2.00 -1.63
CA ALA A 36 7.86 -1.55 -1.49
C ALA A 36 7.88 -0.10 -1.01
N LEU A 37 7.50 0.78 -1.94
CA LEU A 37 7.44 2.21 -1.68
C LEU A 37 6.50 2.51 -0.50
N PRO A 38 6.79 3.56 0.28
CA PRO A 38 5.94 3.98 1.38
C PRO A 38 4.47 4.18 0.99
N VAL A 39 3.57 3.81 1.90
CA VAL A 39 2.14 4.12 1.79
C VAL A 39 1.95 5.62 1.98
N LEU A 40 1.26 6.25 1.03
CA LEU A 40 0.93 7.67 1.06
C LEU A 40 -0.57 7.85 1.29
N GLY A 41 -0.92 8.47 2.41
CA GLY A 41 -2.27 8.94 2.71
C GLY A 41 -2.34 10.45 2.59
N HIS A 42 -3.36 10.98 1.91
CA HIS A 42 -3.59 12.41 1.83
C HIS A 42 -5.09 12.71 1.73
N ALA A 43 -5.51 13.83 2.29
CA ALA A 43 -6.85 14.34 2.01
C ALA A 43 -6.85 15.01 0.62
N MET A 44 -7.78 14.62 -0.25
CA MET A 44 -7.83 15.10 -1.64
C MET A 44 -7.98 16.62 -1.75
N TYR A 45 -8.73 17.23 -0.82
CA TYR A 45 -9.06 18.66 -0.84
C TYR A 45 -8.38 19.47 0.27
N VAL A 46 -7.61 18.82 1.14
CA VAL A 46 -6.87 19.47 2.24
C VAL A 46 -5.43 18.96 2.21
N PRO A 47 -4.59 19.50 1.32
CA PRO A 47 -3.27 18.96 1.03
C PRO A 47 -2.28 19.03 2.20
N GLU A 48 -2.58 19.79 3.25
CA GLU A 48 -1.82 19.88 4.50
C GLU A 48 -1.89 18.59 5.31
N ILE A 49 -2.99 17.83 5.16
CA ILE A 49 -3.19 16.55 5.83
C ILE A 49 -2.56 15.45 4.97
N ARG A 50 -1.36 15.03 5.37
CA ARG A 50 -0.63 13.92 4.74
C ARG A 50 -0.06 12.97 5.78
N CYS A 51 0.01 11.71 5.40
CA CYS A 51 0.66 10.65 6.14
C CYS A 51 1.55 9.86 5.19
N ASN A 52 2.74 9.50 5.66
CA ASN A 52 3.66 8.65 4.93
C ASN A 52 4.16 7.54 5.84
N SER A 53 4.24 6.33 5.30
CA SER A 53 4.83 5.19 6.00
C SER A 53 6.34 5.10 5.77
N LYS A 54 6.98 4.06 6.32
CA LYS A 54 8.34 3.68 5.97
C LYS A 54 8.34 2.79 4.73
N GLU A 55 9.46 2.78 4.02
CA GLU A 55 9.73 1.77 2.98
C GLU A 55 9.81 0.38 3.62
N ILE A 56 9.34 -0.63 2.88
CA ILE A 56 9.48 -2.03 3.25
C ILE A 56 10.31 -2.74 2.18
N ARG A 57 11.30 -3.54 2.58
CA ARG A 57 12.04 -4.42 1.67
C ARG A 57 11.41 -5.80 1.69
N ILE A 58 11.09 -6.33 0.51
CA ILE A 58 10.42 -7.62 0.35
C ILE A 58 11.33 -8.52 -0.48
N SER A 59 11.70 -9.66 0.07
CA SER A 59 12.41 -10.72 -0.65
C SER A 59 11.41 -11.80 -1.06
N ILE A 60 11.24 -12.02 -2.35
CA ILE A 60 10.40 -13.10 -2.90
C ILE A 60 11.31 -14.27 -3.25
N ALA A 61 11.13 -15.38 -2.54
CA ALA A 61 11.83 -16.63 -2.82
C ALA A 61 11.20 -17.39 -3.98
N GLU A 62 12.00 -18.16 -4.71
CA GLU A 62 11.49 -19.14 -5.67
C GLU A 62 10.81 -20.30 -4.93
N GLU A 63 9.63 -20.67 -5.41
CA GLU A 63 9.00 -21.90 -4.98
C GLU A 63 9.77 -23.08 -5.59
N LYS A 64 10.69 -23.64 -4.81
CA LYS A 64 11.35 -24.90 -5.17
C LYS A 64 10.32 -26.01 -5.13
N LYS A 65 9.99 -26.51 -6.30
CA LYS A 65 9.14 -27.69 -6.51
C LYS A 65 9.84 -28.97 -6.07
#